data_AF-A0A8C3IN24-F1
#
_entry.id   AF-A0A8C3IN24-F1
#
_cell.length_a   1.000
_cell.length_b   1.000
_cell.length_c   1.000
_cell.angle_alpha   90.00
_cell.angle_beta   90.00
_cell.angle_gamma   90.00
#
_symmetry.space_group_name_H-M   'P 1'
#
loop_
_entity.id
_entity.type
_entity.pdbx_description
1 polymer ?
#
loop_
_entity_poly.entity_id
_entity_poly.type
_entity_poly.pdbx_seq_one_letter_code
_entity_poly.pdbx_strand_id
1 'polypeptide(L)'
;MSAALDLTKHIEVTITEDSEDDYQYEEVPADDDFSLLEGDEDLIKALQTIQEQAEDAQIIAQQSVLTSKHSVSEIPEVVDDFLCNFLVRMGMVRTLDCFQTEWYELMQKGAIERKDIGFVPDMYTYNQHLEMENRRLKKELENYKLAASKAKEALQKIQKERDFHRMHHKRVVQEKNRLISDIKRLKAHYASYEPMLKQLTEKYQTILRQKMLTNLERDRAVGQDSEFPIDTQVNPYLARAKECTRPLKSGVYRLSSTLKVHDLAVSW
;
A
#
# COMPACT_ATOMS: atom_id res chain seq x y z
N MET A 1 45.81 33.55 12.23
CA MET A 1 45.40 32.95 10.93
C MET A 1 45.09 31.49 11.17
N SER A 2 44.03 30.97 10.54
CA SER A 2 43.52 29.58 10.59
C SER A 2 42.31 29.35 11.50
N ALA A 3 41.12 29.60 10.94
CA ALA A 3 39.85 28.95 11.29
C ALA A 3 38.81 29.34 10.23
N ALA A 4 39.05 28.96 8.98
CA ALA A 4 38.05 29.01 7.92
C ALA A 4 38.43 27.91 6.95
N LEU A 5 37.70 26.80 6.97
CA LEU A 5 37.58 25.77 5.92
C LEU A 5 36.92 24.54 6.56
N ASP A 6 35.62 24.62 6.83
CA ASP A 6 34.79 23.40 6.83
C ASP A 6 33.30 23.76 6.67
N LEU A 7 32.91 24.23 5.49
CA LEU A 7 31.49 24.43 5.18
C LEU A 7 31.20 24.29 3.69
N THR A 8 31.82 23.30 3.07
CA THR A 8 31.42 22.85 1.72
C THR A 8 31.37 21.33 1.69
N LYS A 9 30.57 20.74 2.58
CA LYS A 9 30.09 19.37 2.37
C LYS A 9 28.92 19.48 1.41
N HIS A 10 29.22 19.42 0.11
CA HIS A 10 28.23 19.18 -0.92
C HIS A 10 27.38 17.98 -0.48
N ILE A 11 26.09 18.22 -0.25
CA ILE A 11 25.11 17.15 -0.11
C ILE A 11 24.97 16.60 -1.52
N GLU A 12 25.82 15.62 -1.81
CA GLU A 12 25.67 14.74 -2.97
C GLU A 12 24.41 13.92 -2.69
N VAL A 13 23.26 14.46 -3.10
CA VAL A 13 22.03 13.68 -3.21
C VAL A 13 22.30 12.71 -4.35
N THR A 14 22.77 11.51 -4.01
CA THR A 14 22.81 10.38 -4.92
C THR A 14 21.36 10.02 -5.26
N ILE A 15 20.81 10.68 -6.28
CA ILE A 15 19.65 10.18 -6.98
C ILE A 15 20.15 8.88 -7.62
N THR A 16 19.75 7.74 -7.06
CA THR A 16 19.90 6.47 -7.74
C THR A 16 18.97 6.49 -8.95
N GLU A 17 19.44 7.11 -10.04
CA GLU A 17 18.92 6.92 -11.39
C GLU A 17 19.33 5.53 -11.86
N ASP A 18 18.73 4.49 -11.27
CA ASP A 18 18.72 3.18 -11.91
C ASP A 18 17.59 2.31 -11.35
N SER A 19 16.43 2.45 -11.95
CA SER A 19 15.42 1.40 -11.97
C SER A 19 14.54 1.74 -13.15
N GLU A 20 14.95 1.31 -14.33
CA GLU A 20 14.08 1.19 -15.49
C GLU A 20 12.68 0.77 -15.03
N ASP A 21 11.73 1.67 -15.26
CA ASP A 21 10.33 1.50 -14.93
C ASP A 21 9.72 0.50 -15.93
N ASP A 22 10.01 -0.78 -15.71
CA ASP A 22 9.54 -1.88 -16.57
C ASP A 22 8.11 -2.30 -16.22
N TYR A 23 7.33 -1.42 -15.58
CA TYR A 23 6.03 -1.76 -15.00
C TYR A 23 4.87 -1.08 -15.74
N GLN A 24 4.16 -1.90 -16.53
CA GLN A 24 2.81 -1.56 -16.98
C GLN A 24 1.83 -1.69 -15.82
N TYR A 25 1.11 -0.61 -15.54
CA TYR A 25 -0.10 -0.66 -14.72
C TYR A 25 -1.12 -1.55 -15.44
N GLU A 26 -1.53 -2.64 -14.78
CA GLU A 26 -2.63 -3.46 -15.26
C GLU A 26 -3.91 -2.62 -15.03
N GLU A 27 -4.40 -1.98 -16.10
CA GLU A 27 -5.67 -1.24 -16.07
C GLU A 27 -6.77 -2.19 -15.59
N VAL A 28 -7.36 -1.88 -14.44
CA VAL A 28 -8.53 -2.57 -13.94
C VAL A 28 -9.64 -2.36 -14.99
N PRO A 29 -10.26 -3.42 -15.53
CA PRO A 29 -11.35 -3.28 -16.49
C PRO A 29 -12.41 -2.34 -15.93
N ALA A 30 -12.78 -1.33 -16.70
CA ALA A 30 -13.84 -0.36 -16.35
C ALA A 30 -15.24 -0.99 -16.28
N ASP A 31 -15.34 -2.32 -16.45
CA ASP A 31 -16.59 -3.06 -16.57
C ASP A 31 -17.16 -3.53 -15.22
N ASP A 32 -16.46 -3.28 -14.11
CA ASP A 32 -17.08 -3.38 -12.79
C ASP A 32 -17.79 -2.05 -12.50
N ASP A 33 -19.10 -2.07 -12.77
CA ASP A 33 -20.12 -1.05 -12.51
C ASP A 33 -20.31 -0.82 -10.98
N PHE A 34 -19.20 -0.67 -10.25
CA PHE A 34 -19.17 0.02 -8.97
C PHE A 34 -19.23 1.50 -9.29
N SER A 35 -20.45 1.99 -9.51
CA SER A 35 -20.76 3.40 -9.31
C SER A 35 -20.46 3.75 -7.85
N LEU A 36 -19.19 4.04 -7.55
CA LEU A 36 -18.84 4.93 -6.45
C LEU A 36 -19.41 6.29 -6.85
N LEU A 37 -20.68 6.49 -6.50
CA LEU A 37 -21.28 7.80 -6.38
C LEU A 37 -20.63 8.50 -5.17
N GLU A 38 -19.32 8.65 -5.19
CA GLU A 38 -18.55 9.35 -4.18
C GLU A 38 -18.17 10.71 -4.77
N GLY A 39 -19.16 11.61 -4.70
CA GLY A 39 -19.00 13.05 -4.66
C GLY A 39 -18.12 13.70 -5.73
N ASP A 40 -18.75 14.13 -6.82
CA ASP A 40 -18.23 15.19 -7.71
C ASP A 40 -17.88 16.51 -6.96
N GLU A 41 -18.17 16.61 -5.65
CA GLU A 41 -17.78 17.72 -4.79
C GLU A 41 -16.25 17.84 -4.61
N ASP A 42 -15.49 16.75 -4.66
CA ASP A 42 -14.05 16.78 -4.32
C ASP A 42 -13.18 17.38 -5.44
N LEU A 43 -13.51 17.17 -6.72
CA LEU A 43 -12.75 17.73 -7.83
C LEU A 43 -12.99 19.24 -7.98
N ILE A 44 -14.24 19.69 -7.86
CA ILE A 44 -14.59 21.11 -7.94
C ILE A 44 -13.95 21.89 -6.79
N LYS A 45 -13.96 21.31 -5.59
CA LYS A 45 -13.32 21.89 -4.41
C LYS A 45 -11.80 21.93 -4.55
N ALA A 46 -11.17 20.89 -5.11
CA ALA A 46 -9.75 20.91 -5.42
C ALA A 46 -9.39 22.03 -6.42
N LEU A 47 -10.16 22.19 -7.49
CA LEU A 47 -9.97 23.27 -8.46
C LEU A 47 -10.17 24.66 -7.86
N GLN A 48 -11.17 24.85 -6.99
CA GLN A 48 -11.37 26.10 -6.26
C GLN A 48 -10.19 26.41 -5.33
N THR A 49 -9.69 25.42 -4.58
CA THR A 49 -8.53 25.65 -3.69
C THR A 49 -7.25 26.00 -4.45
N ILE A 50 -7.04 25.43 -5.64
CA ILE A 50 -5.90 25.78 -6.51
C ILE A 50 -6.04 27.22 -7.02
N GLN A 51 -7.24 27.62 -7.43
CA GLN A 51 -7.52 28.97 -7.90
C GLN A 51 -7.35 30.01 -6.79
N GLU A 52 -7.90 29.75 -5.58
CA GLU A 52 -7.73 30.63 -4.41
C GLU A 52 -6.26 30.76 -4.01
N GLN A 53 -5.49 29.67 -4.01
CA GLN A 53 -4.05 29.73 -3.71
C GLN A 53 -3.26 30.53 -4.75
N ALA A 54 -3.65 30.45 -6.03
CA ALA A 54 -3.02 31.24 -7.09
C ALA A 54 -3.33 32.73 -6.94
N GLU A 55 -4.57 33.08 -6.60
CA GLU A 55 -5.00 34.45 -6.33
C GLU A 55 -4.31 35.02 -5.08
N ASP A 56 -4.21 34.26 -3.99
CA ASP A 56 -3.50 34.65 -2.77
C ASP A 56 -2.01 34.88 -3.03
N ALA A 57 -1.35 33.99 -3.78
CA ALA A 57 0.05 34.16 -4.18
C ALA A 57 0.25 35.44 -5.00
N GLN A 58 -0.72 35.78 -5.86
CA GLN A 58 -0.69 36.99 -6.67
C GLN A 58 -0.92 38.26 -5.84
N ILE A 59 -1.81 38.22 -4.83
CA ILE A 59 -2.04 39.32 -3.89
C ILE A 59 -0.78 39.57 -3.03
N ILE A 60 -0.14 38.52 -2.53
CA ILE A 60 1.11 38.61 -1.76
C ILE A 60 2.25 39.18 -2.62
N ALA A 61 2.34 38.76 -3.88
CA ALA A 61 3.32 39.31 -4.82
C ALA A 61 3.07 40.79 -5.13
N GLN A 62 1.80 41.21 -5.26
CA GLN A 62 1.45 42.62 -5.48
C GLN A 62 1.70 43.49 -4.23
N GLN A 63 1.41 42.98 -3.03
CA GLN A 63 1.74 43.67 -1.78
C GLN A 63 3.25 43.81 -1.58
N SER A 64 4.04 42.79 -1.90
CA SER A 64 5.50 42.87 -1.76
C SER A 64 6.12 43.92 -2.71
N VAL A 65 5.58 44.07 -3.91
CA VAL A 65 5.98 45.11 -4.89
C VAL A 65 5.57 46.52 -4.43
N LEU A 66 4.42 46.66 -3.75
CA LEU A 66 3.98 47.94 -3.17
C LEU A 66 4.81 48.33 -1.94
N THR A 67 5.21 47.38 -1.10
CA THR A 67 6.06 47.65 0.07
C THR A 67 7.52 47.92 -0.30
N SER A 68 8.01 47.38 -1.43
CA SER A 68 9.38 47.60 -1.91
C SER A 68 9.63 49.02 -2.44
N LYS A 69 8.59 49.78 -2.80
CA LYS A 69 8.73 51.14 -3.35
C LYS A 69 8.72 52.24 -2.30
N HIS A 70 8.46 51.91 -1.04
CA HIS A 70 8.63 52.80 0.10
C HIS A 70 9.94 52.47 0.84
N SER A 71 11.06 52.58 0.15
CA SER A 71 12.32 52.85 0.84
C SER A 71 12.17 54.24 1.47
N VAL A 72 11.81 54.26 2.74
CA VAL A 72 11.72 55.45 3.58
C VAL A 72 13.04 56.19 3.46
N SER A 73 13.03 57.40 2.88
CA SER A 73 14.16 58.32 3.06
C SER A 73 14.37 58.47 4.55
N GLU A 74 15.51 58.03 5.04
CA GLU A 74 15.94 58.12 6.43
C GLU A 74 15.90 59.60 6.83
N ILE A 75 14.80 60.02 7.45
CA ILE A 75 14.74 61.28 8.15
C ILE A 75 15.65 61.07 9.36
N PRO A 76 16.72 61.84 9.52
CA PRO A 76 17.65 61.62 10.61
C PRO A 76 16.92 61.74 11.95
N GLU A 77 16.98 60.70 12.77
CA GLU A 77 16.33 60.67 14.08
C GLU A 77 16.91 61.77 14.96
N VAL A 78 16.02 62.57 15.56
CA VAL A 78 16.39 63.59 16.53
C VAL A 78 16.78 62.87 17.83
N VAL A 79 17.81 63.36 18.52
CA VAL A 79 18.43 62.68 19.67
C VAL A 79 17.44 62.32 20.80
N ASP A 80 16.36 63.09 20.97
CA ASP A 80 15.32 62.82 21.96
C ASP A 80 14.43 61.61 21.60
N ASP A 81 13.99 61.50 20.35
CA ASP A 81 13.26 60.33 19.85
C ASP A 81 14.09 59.04 19.98
N PHE A 82 15.37 59.15 19.69
CA PHE A 82 16.33 58.06 19.84
C PHE A 82 16.46 57.55 21.27
N LEU A 83 16.66 58.46 22.22
CA LEU A 83 16.78 58.11 23.63
C LEU A 83 15.48 57.49 24.14
N CYS A 84 14.32 58.03 23.73
CA CYS A 84 13.02 57.44 24.08
C CYS A 84 12.90 56.00 23.54
N ASN A 85 13.16 55.80 22.26
CA ASN A 85 13.11 54.48 21.62
C ASN A 85 14.10 53.48 22.25
N PHE A 86 15.31 53.94 22.57
CA PHE A 86 16.32 53.13 23.25
C PHE A 86 15.87 52.69 24.64
N LEU A 87 15.37 53.61 25.47
CA LEU A 87 14.90 53.31 26.82
C LEU A 87 13.69 52.38 26.79
N VAL A 88 12.78 52.54 25.84
CA VAL A 88 11.64 51.62 25.61
C VAL A 88 12.13 50.23 25.22
N ARG A 89 13.04 50.13 24.23
CA ARG A 89 13.60 48.84 23.75
C ARG A 89 14.32 48.07 24.85
N MET A 90 15.01 48.79 25.74
CA MET A 90 15.73 48.21 26.88
C MET A 90 14.82 47.98 28.11
N GLY A 91 13.53 48.35 28.04
CA GLY A 91 12.57 48.17 29.13
C GLY A 91 12.77 49.11 30.33
N MET A 92 13.50 50.21 30.16
CA MET A 92 13.87 51.16 31.22
C MET A 92 12.80 52.24 31.45
N VAL A 93 11.58 51.82 31.77
CA VAL A 93 10.39 52.70 31.86
C VAL A 93 10.49 53.80 32.92
N ARG A 94 11.13 53.54 34.06
CA ARG A 94 11.32 54.57 35.10
C ARG A 94 12.31 55.65 34.68
N THR A 95 13.38 55.24 34.00
CA THR A 95 14.39 56.17 33.47
C THR A 95 13.82 57.02 32.35
N LEU A 96 12.97 56.43 31.51
CA LEU A 96 12.23 57.14 30.47
C LEU A 96 11.33 58.23 31.06
N ASP A 97 10.57 57.92 32.10
CA ASP A 97 9.64 58.86 32.74
C ASP A 97 10.39 60.05 33.39
N CYS A 98 11.48 59.77 34.11
CA CYS A 98 12.35 60.82 34.65
C CYS A 98 12.96 61.68 33.54
N PHE A 99 13.51 61.04 32.49
CA PHE A 99 14.13 61.72 31.36
C PHE A 99 13.15 62.63 30.64
N GLN A 100 11.96 62.15 30.31
CA GLN A 100 10.93 62.95 29.64
C GLN A 100 10.52 64.16 30.48
N THR A 101 10.31 63.96 31.79
CA THR A 101 9.93 65.03 32.71
C THR A 101 11.00 66.14 32.77
N GLU A 102 12.27 65.76 32.98
CA GLU A 102 13.38 66.71 33.02
C GLU A 102 13.59 67.41 31.66
N TRP A 103 13.47 66.66 30.56
CA TRP A 103 13.64 67.16 29.21
C TRP A 103 12.60 68.23 28.84
N TYR A 104 11.31 67.98 29.14
CA TYR A 104 10.25 68.96 28.91
C TYR A 104 10.38 70.20 29.80
N GLU A 105 10.82 70.03 31.05
CA GLU A 105 11.12 71.18 31.92
C GLU A 105 12.25 72.06 31.38
N LEU A 106 13.33 71.45 30.88
CA LEU A 106 14.47 72.16 30.28
C LEU A 106 14.07 72.89 29.00
N MET A 107 13.20 72.29 28.19
CA MET A 107 12.62 72.94 27.02
C MET A 107 11.74 74.15 27.38
N GLN A 108 10.87 74.05 28.39
CA GLN A 108 10.01 75.16 28.81
C GLN A 108 10.80 76.32 29.42
N LYS A 109 11.92 76.04 30.11
CA LYS A 109 12.82 77.04 30.66
C LYS A 109 13.71 77.72 29.60
N GLY A 110 13.62 77.28 28.34
CA GLY A 110 14.41 77.82 27.23
C GLY A 110 15.90 77.49 27.29
N ALA A 111 16.30 76.52 28.10
CA ALA A 111 17.70 76.10 28.26
C ALA A 111 18.18 75.18 27.11
N ILE A 112 17.24 74.63 26.34
CA ILE A 112 17.49 73.77 25.18
C ILE A 112 16.57 74.25 24.05
N GLU A 113 17.13 74.80 22.98
CA GLU A 113 16.38 75.11 21.76
C GLU A 113 16.31 73.88 20.85
N ARG A 114 15.21 73.70 20.10
CA ARG A 114 15.09 72.60 19.10
C ARG A 114 16.21 72.59 18.05
N LYS A 115 16.88 73.73 17.84
CA LYS A 115 17.99 73.85 16.89
C LYS A 115 19.32 73.32 17.44
N ASP A 116 19.45 73.22 18.76
CA ASP A 116 20.64 72.71 19.44
C ASP A 116 20.63 71.18 19.60
N ILE A 117 19.48 70.55 19.32
CA ILE A 117 19.33 69.11 19.37
C ILE A 117 19.90 68.54 18.07
N GLY A 118 21.05 67.89 18.18
CA GLY A 118 21.70 67.21 17.06
C GLY A 118 20.90 66.00 16.57
N PHE A 119 21.34 65.46 15.43
CA PHE A 119 20.87 64.18 14.91
C PHE A 119 21.72 63.04 15.45
N VAL A 120 21.12 61.87 15.59
CA VAL A 120 21.87 60.65 15.93
C VAL A 120 22.85 60.33 14.81
N PRO A 121 24.11 59.96 15.11
CA PRO A 121 25.06 59.56 14.09
C PRO A 121 24.54 58.39 13.24
N ASP A 122 24.56 58.57 11.93
CA ASP A 122 24.07 57.65 10.89
C ASP A 122 24.58 56.20 11.03
N MET A 123 25.77 56.02 11.62
CA MET A 123 26.35 54.70 11.87
C MET A 123 25.58 53.88 12.92
N TYR A 124 24.93 54.54 13.89
CA TYR A 124 24.15 53.84 14.91
C TYR A 124 22.82 53.34 14.34
N THR A 125 22.10 54.20 13.62
CA THR A 125 20.83 53.85 12.96
C THR A 125 21.05 52.74 11.93
N TYR A 126 22.14 52.81 11.18
CA TYR A 126 22.55 51.75 10.26
C TYR A 126 22.85 50.41 10.96
N ASN A 127 23.60 50.42 12.08
CA ASN A 127 23.85 49.20 12.86
C ASN A 127 22.55 48.61 13.43
N GLN A 128 21.63 49.44 13.92
CA GLN A 128 20.33 48.98 14.40
C GLN A 128 19.52 48.34 13.26
N HIS A 129 19.55 48.91 12.05
CA HIS A 129 18.93 48.32 10.88
C HIS A 129 19.53 46.94 10.56
N LEU A 130 20.86 46.85 10.51
CA LEU A 130 21.57 45.58 10.29
C LEU A 130 21.27 44.52 11.36
N GLU A 131 21.08 44.90 12.62
CA GLU A 131 20.69 43.99 13.69
C GLU A 131 19.27 43.45 13.51
N MET A 132 18.33 44.33 13.14
CA MET A 132 16.95 43.93 12.84
C MET A 132 16.90 43.00 11.64
N GLU A 133 17.66 43.30 10.59
CA GLU A 133 17.74 42.46 9.40
C GLU A 133 18.38 41.11 9.71
N ASN A 134 19.49 41.07 10.47
CA ASN A 134 20.08 39.82 10.93
C ASN A 134 19.09 38.98 11.75
N ARG A 135 18.29 39.61 12.60
CA ARG A 135 17.27 38.92 13.39
C ARG A 135 16.17 38.36 12.49
N ARG A 136 15.71 39.12 11.50
CA ARG A 136 14.73 38.68 10.49
C ARG A 136 15.25 37.50 9.69
N LEU A 137 16.45 37.61 9.12
CA LEU A 137 17.08 36.57 8.31
C LEU A 137 17.32 35.28 9.12
N LYS A 138 17.75 35.39 10.39
CA LYS A 138 17.87 34.23 11.27
C LYS A 138 16.53 33.53 11.50
N LYS A 139 15.46 34.29 11.71
CA LYS A 139 14.11 33.73 11.88
C LYS A 139 13.62 33.03 10.61
N GLU A 140 13.82 33.64 9.45
CA GLU A 140 13.48 33.04 8.15
C GLU A 140 14.28 31.75 7.92
N LEU A 141 15.58 31.76 8.21
CA LEU A 141 16.44 30.58 8.10
C LEU A 141 15.98 29.42 8.99
N GLU A 142 15.58 29.69 10.24
CA GLU A 142 15.01 28.66 11.12
C GLU A 142 13.64 28.15 10.62
N ASN A 143 12.80 29.03 10.05
CA ASN A 143 11.55 28.62 9.43
C ASN A 143 11.78 27.69 8.23
N TYR A 144 12.74 28.01 7.36
CA TYR A 144 13.09 27.17 6.22
C TYR A 144 13.67 25.83 6.65
N LYS A 145 14.52 25.80 7.68
CA LYS A 145 15.02 24.54 8.27
C LYS A 145 13.87 23.66 8.78
N LEU A 146 12.91 24.25 9.49
CA LEU A 146 11.74 23.53 9.98
C LEU A 146 10.89 22.96 8.83
N ALA A 147 10.62 23.78 7.80
CA ALA A 147 9.89 23.35 6.62
C ALA A 147 10.62 22.20 5.88
N ALA A 148 11.94 22.31 5.71
CA ALA A 148 12.76 21.27 5.10
C ALA A 148 12.75 19.97 5.92
N SER A 149 12.83 20.03 7.25
CA SER A 149 12.72 18.85 8.12
C SER A 149 11.36 18.17 7.97
N LYS A 150 10.27 18.93 8.00
CA LYS A 150 8.91 18.41 7.80
C LYS A 150 8.74 17.75 6.43
N ALA A 151 9.24 18.40 5.37
CA ALA A 151 9.19 17.85 4.01
C ALA A 151 9.99 16.54 3.91
N LYS A 152 11.18 16.48 4.53
CA LYS A 152 12.00 15.26 4.60
C LYS A 152 11.27 14.11 5.31
N GLU A 153 10.63 14.40 6.44
CA GLU A 153 9.86 13.40 7.18
C GLU A 153 8.65 12.89 6.37
N ALA A 154 7.94 13.78 5.68
CA ALA A 154 6.83 13.40 4.80
C ALA A 154 7.29 12.51 3.65
N LEU A 155 8.41 12.88 3.01
CA LEU A 155 9.01 12.09 1.93
C LEU A 155 9.41 10.69 2.42
N GLN A 156 10.01 10.58 3.61
CA GLN A 156 10.34 9.28 4.19
C GLN A 156 9.10 8.41 4.44
N LYS A 157 7.96 9.00 4.83
CA LYS A 157 6.70 8.24 4.98
C LYS A 157 6.21 7.71 3.64
N ILE A 158 6.18 8.56 2.61
CA ILE A 158 5.74 8.16 1.25
C ILE A 158 6.65 7.08 0.67
N GLN A 159 7.97 7.19 0.86
CA GLN A 159 8.91 6.17 0.41
C GLN A 159 8.67 4.81 1.09
N LYS A 160 8.43 4.80 2.40
CA LYS A 160 8.12 3.56 3.13
C LYS A 160 6.83 2.92 2.62
N GLU A 161 5.79 3.71 2.37
CA GLU A 161 4.52 3.20 1.84
C GLU A 161 4.69 2.65 0.42
N ARG A 162 5.36 3.39 -0.46
CA ARG A 162 5.72 2.92 -1.81
C ARG A 162 6.50 1.60 -1.75
N ASP A 163 7.49 1.50 -0.88
CA ASP A 163 8.32 0.29 -0.75
C ASP A 163 7.51 -0.88 -0.16
N PHE A 164 6.59 -0.61 0.76
CA PHE A 164 5.63 -1.57 1.27
C PHE A 164 4.74 -2.12 0.15
N HIS A 165 4.12 -1.25 -0.66
CA HIS A 165 3.30 -1.68 -1.80
C HIS A 165 4.12 -2.48 -2.82
N ARG A 166 5.33 -2.02 -3.16
CA ARG A 166 6.21 -2.72 -4.10
C ARG A 166 6.59 -4.10 -3.59
N MET A 167 6.92 -4.23 -2.30
CA MET A 167 7.24 -5.51 -1.68
C MET A 167 6.01 -6.43 -1.60
N HIS A 168 4.86 -5.88 -1.23
CA HIS A 168 3.61 -6.62 -1.12
C HIS A 168 3.17 -7.17 -2.48
N HIS A 169 3.19 -6.35 -3.52
CA HIS A 169 2.88 -6.79 -4.89
C HIS A 169 3.82 -7.91 -5.33
N LYS A 170 5.14 -7.78 -5.11
CA LYS A 170 6.11 -8.86 -5.41
C LYS A 170 5.76 -10.17 -4.70
N ARG A 171 5.38 -10.12 -3.43
CA ARG A 171 4.92 -11.30 -2.67
C ARG A 171 3.67 -11.90 -3.29
N VAL A 172 2.65 -11.10 -3.57
CA VAL A 172 1.39 -11.56 -4.16
C VAL A 172 1.62 -12.22 -5.51
N VAL A 173 2.49 -11.66 -6.35
CA VAL A 173 2.86 -12.26 -7.64
C VAL A 173 3.55 -13.61 -7.47
N GLN A 174 4.44 -13.75 -6.47
CA GLN A 174 5.07 -15.03 -6.15
C GLN A 174 4.04 -16.07 -5.71
N GLU A 175 3.11 -15.71 -4.83
CA GLU A 175 2.02 -16.57 -4.36
C GLU A 175 1.08 -16.97 -5.51
N LYS A 176 0.69 -16.01 -6.36
CA LYS A 176 -0.08 -16.25 -7.59
C LYS A 176 0.60 -17.29 -8.47
N ASN A 177 1.90 -17.13 -8.74
CA ASN A 177 2.65 -18.04 -9.60
C ASN A 177 2.80 -19.45 -9.00
N ARG A 178 2.91 -19.55 -7.67
CA ARG A 178 2.89 -20.83 -6.96
C ARG A 178 1.55 -21.53 -7.14
N LEU A 179 0.44 -20.84 -6.90
CA LEU A 179 -0.91 -21.39 -7.06
C LEU A 179 -1.18 -21.80 -8.52
N ILE A 180 -0.75 -20.99 -9.49
CA ILE A 180 -0.85 -21.34 -10.92
C ILE A 180 -0.13 -22.66 -11.20
N SER A 181 1.07 -22.86 -10.64
CA SER A 181 1.84 -24.09 -10.81
C SER A 181 1.15 -25.30 -10.19
N ASP A 182 0.58 -25.14 -8.99
CA ASP A 182 -0.17 -26.20 -8.31
C ASP A 182 -1.44 -26.59 -9.10
N ILE A 183 -2.18 -25.61 -9.63
CA ILE A 183 -3.33 -25.83 -10.50
C ILE A 183 -2.93 -26.58 -11.78
N LYS A 184 -1.82 -26.19 -12.41
CA LYS A 184 -1.30 -26.88 -13.60
C LYS A 184 -0.97 -28.35 -13.30
N ARG A 185 -0.30 -28.62 -12.17
CA ARG A 185 0.02 -29.98 -11.73
C ARG A 185 -1.26 -30.79 -11.46
N LEU A 186 -2.26 -30.18 -10.83
CA LEU A 186 -3.54 -30.83 -10.54
C LEU A 186 -4.30 -31.16 -11.83
N LYS A 187 -4.36 -30.23 -12.79
CA LYS A 187 -4.97 -30.47 -14.10
C LYS A 187 -4.28 -31.61 -14.84
N ALA A 188 -2.95 -31.64 -14.85
CA ALA A 188 -2.19 -32.73 -15.46
C ALA A 188 -2.48 -34.09 -14.79
N HIS A 189 -2.57 -34.11 -13.46
CA HIS A 189 -2.95 -35.30 -12.71
C HIS A 189 -4.33 -35.83 -13.13
N TYR A 190 -5.36 -34.99 -13.15
CA TYR A 190 -6.71 -35.41 -13.56
C TYR A 190 -6.80 -35.83 -15.03
N ALA A 191 -6.11 -35.13 -15.94
CA ALA A 191 -6.01 -35.55 -17.33
C ALA A 191 -5.43 -36.97 -17.47
N SER A 192 -4.50 -37.35 -16.58
CA SER A 192 -3.91 -38.70 -16.58
C SER A 192 -4.87 -39.80 -16.09
N TYR A 193 -5.89 -39.49 -15.28
CA TYR A 193 -6.90 -40.46 -14.84
C TYR A 193 -7.97 -40.73 -15.90
N GLU A 194 -8.20 -39.79 -16.81
CA GLU A 194 -9.18 -39.93 -17.89
C GLU A 194 -9.06 -41.26 -18.66
N PRO A 195 -7.87 -41.70 -19.14
CA PRO A 195 -7.73 -42.99 -19.81
C PRO A 195 -8.05 -44.19 -18.90
N MET A 196 -7.70 -44.12 -17.61
CA MET A 196 -7.99 -45.21 -16.66
C MET A 196 -9.50 -45.38 -16.46
N LEU A 197 -10.23 -44.26 -16.34
CA LEU A 197 -11.70 -44.28 -16.22
C LEU A 197 -12.37 -44.78 -17.50
N LYS A 198 -11.87 -44.38 -18.67
CA LYS A 198 -12.33 -44.90 -19.97
C LYS A 198 -12.15 -46.41 -20.06
N GLN A 199 -10.96 -46.91 -19.74
CA GLN A 199 -10.68 -48.36 -19.74
C GLN A 199 -11.59 -49.12 -18.77
N LEU A 200 -11.84 -48.60 -17.57
CA LEU A 200 -12.73 -49.25 -16.60
C LEU A 200 -14.17 -49.32 -17.12
N THR A 201 -14.64 -48.26 -17.78
CA THR A 201 -15.97 -48.20 -18.41
C THR A 201 -16.08 -49.18 -19.57
N GLU A 202 -15.07 -49.26 -20.43
CA GLU A 202 -15.01 -50.22 -21.54
C GLU A 202 -15.04 -51.68 -21.04
N LYS A 203 -14.28 -51.98 -19.98
CA LYS A 203 -14.29 -53.30 -19.33
C LYS A 203 -15.67 -53.64 -18.79
N TYR A 204 -16.32 -52.70 -18.08
CA TYR A 204 -17.67 -52.89 -17.56
C TYR A 204 -18.68 -53.20 -18.68
N GLN A 205 -18.66 -52.41 -19.77
CA GLN A 205 -19.54 -52.66 -20.91
C GLN A 205 -19.26 -54.01 -21.59
N THR A 206 -17.99 -54.41 -21.69
CA THR A 206 -17.61 -55.71 -22.28
C THR A 206 -18.14 -56.87 -21.44
N ILE A 207 -17.96 -56.82 -20.12
CA ILE A 207 -18.48 -57.83 -19.20
C ILE A 207 -20.01 -57.89 -19.29
N LEU A 208 -20.68 -56.73 -19.38
CA LEU A 208 -22.13 -56.68 -19.52
C LEU A 208 -22.61 -57.36 -20.82
N ARG A 209 -21.95 -57.07 -21.95
CA ARG A 209 -22.25 -57.73 -23.24
C ARG A 209 -22.00 -59.24 -23.18
N GLN A 210 -20.87 -59.67 -22.63
CA GLN A 210 -20.54 -61.10 -22.48
C GLN A 210 -21.58 -61.81 -21.60
N LYS A 211 -21.96 -61.22 -20.46
CA LYS A 211 -23.00 -61.76 -19.59
C LYS A 211 -24.33 -61.96 -20.33
N MET A 212 -24.72 -61.00 -21.17
CA MET A 212 -25.92 -61.13 -22.00
C MET A 212 -25.81 -62.30 -23.00
N LEU A 213 -24.68 -62.43 -23.69
CA LEU A 213 -24.44 -63.54 -24.62
C LEU A 213 -24.48 -64.90 -23.93
N THR A 214 -23.77 -65.05 -22.80
CA THR A 214 -23.76 -66.31 -22.03
C THR A 214 -25.14 -66.65 -21.47
N ASN A 215 -25.95 -65.65 -21.09
CA ASN A 215 -27.34 -65.88 -20.70
C ASN A 215 -28.17 -66.43 -21.87
N LEU A 216 -28.06 -65.84 -23.06
CA LEU A 216 -28.77 -66.33 -24.26
C LEU A 216 -28.32 -67.74 -24.67
N GLU A 217 -27.03 -68.07 -24.57
CA GLU A 217 -26.51 -69.42 -24.82
C GLU A 217 -27.05 -70.43 -23.81
N ARG A 218 -27.11 -70.06 -22.53
CA ARG A 218 -27.70 -70.89 -21.48
C ARG A 218 -29.18 -71.14 -21.75
N ASP A 219 -29.94 -70.11 -22.09
CA ASP A 219 -31.37 -70.22 -22.37
C ASP A 219 -31.62 -71.11 -23.60
N ARG A 220 -30.77 -71.02 -24.63
CA ARG A 220 -30.82 -71.93 -25.80
C ARG A 220 -30.54 -73.38 -25.39
N ALA A 221 -29.52 -73.63 -24.58
CA ALA A 221 -29.18 -74.99 -24.13
C ALA A 221 -30.31 -75.60 -23.28
N VAL A 222 -30.91 -74.82 -22.36
CA VAL A 222 -32.08 -75.26 -21.57
C VAL A 222 -33.29 -75.54 -22.46
N GLY A 223 -33.51 -74.75 -23.51
CA GLY A 223 -34.54 -75.01 -24.51
C GLY A 223 -34.34 -76.34 -25.26
N GLN A 224 -33.10 -76.68 -25.62
CA GLN A 224 -32.77 -77.94 -26.30
C GLN A 224 -32.87 -79.16 -25.36
N ASP A 225 -32.52 -79.02 -24.08
CA ASP A 225 -32.68 -80.08 -23.08
C ASP A 225 -34.17 -80.35 -22.73
N SER A 226 -35.07 -79.41 -23.03
CA SER A 226 -36.52 -79.60 -22.87
C SER A 226 -37.18 -80.39 -24.02
N GLU A 227 -36.41 -80.71 -25.07
CA GLU A 227 -36.89 -81.40 -26.28
C GLU A 227 -36.47 -82.89 -26.32
N PHE A 228 -36.17 -83.50 -25.16
CA PHE A 228 -36.09 -84.96 -25.06
C PHE A 228 -37.49 -85.59 -25.17
N PRO A 229 -37.65 -86.70 -25.93
CA PRO A 229 -38.94 -87.36 -26.07
C PRO A 229 -39.43 -87.86 -24.72
N ILE A 230 -40.76 -87.83 -24.52
CA ILE A 230 -41.41 -88.48 -23.38
C ILE A 230 -41.21 -90.00 -23.54
N ASP A 231 -40.07 -90.52 -23.09
CA ASP A 231 -39.83 -91.94 -22.97
C ASP A 231 -40.66 -92.49 -21.81
N THR A 232 -41.79 -93.10 -22.15
CA THR A 232 -42.68 -93.81 -21.21
C THR A 232 -42.10 -95.19 -20.82
N GLN A 233 -40.78 -95.34 -20.80
CA GLN A 233 -40.12 -96.60 -20.47
C GLN A 233 -39.29 -96.47 -19.20
N VAL A 234 -39.81 -97.03 -18.11
CA VAL A 234 -39.08 -97.23 -16.87
C VAL A 234 -37.91 -98.19 -17.15
N ASN A 235 -36.69 -97.65 -17.17
CA ASN A 235 -35.46 -98.42 -17.33
C ASN A 235 -35.19 -99.28 -16.07
N PRO A 236 -35.23 -100.63 -16.15
CA PRO A 236 -35.13 -101.51 -14.99
C PRO A 236 -33.71 -101.64 -14.41
N TYR A 237 -32.68 -101.02 -15.00
CA TYR A 237 -31.29 -101.11 -14.52
C TYR A 237 -30.84 -99.94 -13.62
N LEU A 238 -31.67 -98.91 -13.40
CA LEU A 238 -31.33 -97.77 -12.54
C LEU A 238 -31.51 -98.04 -11.03
N ALA A 239 -32.06 -99.19 -10.64
CA ALA A 239 -32.23 -99.55 -9.23
C ALA A 239 -30.90 -99.83 -8.49
N ARG A 240 -29.75 -99.84 -9.18
CA ARG A 240 -28.44 -100.16 -8.58
C ARG A 240 -27.42 -99.02 -8.50
N ALA A 241 -27.79 -97.79 -8.86
CA ALA A 241 -26.91 -96.62 -8.71
C ALA A 241 -27.28 -95.71 -7.52
N LYS A 242 -28.08 -96.21 -6.57
CA LYS A 242 -28.25 -95.56 -5.25
C LYS A 242 -27.17 -96.04 -4.28
N GLU A 243 -25.90 -95.84 -4.61
CA GLU A 243 -24.81 -96.13 -3.68
C GLU A 243 -23.56 -95.30 -3.99
N CYS A 244 -23.70 -93.98 -3.92
CA CYS A 244 -22.59 -93.07 -3.60
C CYS A 244 -23.12 -91.75 -3.06
N THR A 245 -23.86 -91.81 -1.96
CA THR A 245 -24.08 -90.64 -1.10
C THR A 245 -22.80 -90.41 -0.31
N ARG A 246 -21.74 -89.88 -0.95
CA ARG A 246 -20.61 -89.32 -0.22
C ARG A 246 -21.05 -87.96 0.33
N PRO A 247 -21.06 -87.74 1.65
CA PRO A 247 -21.39 -86.42 2.19
C PRO A 247 -20.36 -85.42 1.67
N LEU A 248 -20.80 -84.35 1.02
CA LEU A 248 -19.98 -83.15 0.89
C LEU A 248 -19.65 -82.72 2.33
N LYS A 249 -18.39 -82.90 2.74
CA LYS A 249 -17.91 -82.34 4.00
C LYS A 249 -18.20 -80.84 3.94
N SER A 250 -19.04 -80.37 4.86
CA SER A 250 -19.24 -78.95 5.14
C SER A 250 -17.93 -78.40 5.73
N GLY A 251 -16.97 -78.13 4.85
CA GLY A 251 -15.71 -77.48 5.16
C GLY A 251 -15.93 -75.98 5.16
N VAL A 252 -15.84 -75.39 6.35
CA VAL A 252 -15.80 -73.95 6.63
C VAL A 252 -14.82 -73.25 5.69
N TYR A 253 -15.34 -72.55 4.67
CA TYR A 253 -14.53 -71.59 3.93
C TYR A 253 -14.55 -70.27 4.72
N ARG A 254 -13.46 -70.02 5.45
CA ARG A 254 -13.19 -68.75 6.12
C ARG A 254 -12.90 -67.70 5.05
N LEU A 255 -13.65 -66.59 5.04
CA LEU A 255 -13.26 -65.38 4.31
C LEU A 255 -11.95 -64.86 4.92
N SER A 256 -10.82 -65.08 4.26
CA SER A 256 -9.52 -64.52 4.62
C SER A 256 -9.23 -63.29 3.77
N SER A 257 -9.95 -62.20 3.99
CA SER A 257 -9.57 -60.86 3.54
C SER A 257 -10.50 -59.79 4.12
N THR A 258 -10.29 -59.41 5.37
CA THR A 258 -10.72 -58.09 5.84
C THR A 258 -9.65 -57.09 5.41
N LEU A 259 -9.93 -56.33 4.36
CA LEU A 259 -9.10 -55.20 3.94
C LEU A 259 -9.34 -54.07 4.95
N LYS A 260 -8.38 -53.85 5.85
CA LYS A 260 -8.37 -52.68 6.73
C LYS A 260 -8.08 -51.46 5.86
N VAL A 261 -9.11 -50.67 5.56
CA VAL A 261 -8.93 -49.33 5.00
C VAL A 261 -8.46 -48.43 6.15
N HIS A 262 -7.38 -47.69 5.90
CA HIS A 262 -6.72 -46.82 6.86
C HIS A 262 -7.66 -45.74 7.42
N ASP A 263 -7.60 -45.52 8.75
CA ASP A 263 -7.99 -44.26 9.37
C ASP A 263 -6.86 -43.26 9.19
N LEU A 264 -6.94 -42.42 8.16
CA LEU A 264 -6.24 -41.13 8.13
C LEU A 264 -7.31 -40.05 8.18
N ALA A 265 -7.50 -39.47 9.37
CA ALA A 265 -8.25 -38.25 9.52
C ALA A 265 -7.56 -37.15 8.69
N VAL A 266 -8.28 -36.63 7.69
CA VAL A 266 -7.95 -35.34 7.09
C VAL A 266 -8.37 -34.30 8.11
N SER A 267 -7.41 -33.84 8.92
CA SER A 267 -7.54 -32.61 9.68
C SER A 267 -7.54 -31.44 8.69
N TRP A 268 -8.69 -30.79 8.58
CA TRP A 268 -8.85 -29.46 7.96
C TRP A 268 -8.45 -28.37 8.97
#